data_AF-A0A7W0G591-F1
#
_entry.id   AF-A0A7W0G591-F1
#
_cell.length_a   1.000
_cell.length_b   1.000
_cell.length_c   1.000
_cell.angle_alpha   90.00
_cell.angle_beta   90.00
_cell.angle_gamma   90.00
#
_symmetry.space_group_name_H-M   'P 1'
#
loop_
_entity.id
_entity.type
_entity.pdbx_description
1 polymer ?
#
loop_
_entity_poly.entity_id
_entity_poly.type
_entity_poly.pdbx_seq_one_letter_code
_entity_poly.pdbx_strand_id
1 'polypeptide(L)'
;PTVSADVVSGDHWLPPPRFAATPLAPETQEPQLRIEVPGFDLFFGASLSDMHLNDDYSVVTVEALIDPGLAALVTLKTQVADDAGNLRIKEVSINFDVIEHRPRAHFLASSLYAVLPLAGPIRVVLPLMGVDVTANFSTPLREVSKLLQSRQTYYGLMVIEQAAGVRLAVPEHITGEEMNSISFTYHAIVERTFYWLAKFITLPMPANEDTLSWLNDLKPTEPGGSVYKLQFGPGPEFRKVLGQTVALGPETVFIDDAVIQNREEARRELSKVDGHTVPVTIRPVSGMGRYHLPQAPRLPDSPWDEKIEACIKLEDQLNERLADRYNELAASTLAGLTPEEIKVVTERPALGEDAHLIKD
;
A
#
# COMPACT_ATOMS: atom_id res chain seq x y z
N PRO A 1 3.50 8.08 -12.19
CA PRO A 1 3.89 9.40 -11.65
C PRO A 1 5.33 9.70 -12.09
N THR A 2 5.66 10.83 -12.72
CA THR A 2 7.04 11.05 -13.17
C THR A 2 7.85 11.73 -12.07
N VAL A 3 9.03 11.20 -11.72
CA VAL A 3 9.95 11.85 -10.78
C VAL A 3 11.19 12.32 -11.53
N SER A 4 11.49 13.61 -11.44
CA SER A 4 12.67 14.24 -12.03
C SER A 4 13.69 14.62 -10.97
N ALA A 5 14.95 14.62 -11.36
CA ALA A 5 16.09 15.04 -10.55
C ALA A 5 17.09 15.82 -11.40
N ASP A 6 17.64 16.89 -10.80
CA ASP A 6 18.84 17.51 -11.33
C ASP A 6 20.06 16.57 -11.10
N VAL A 7 20.95 16.51 -12.09
CA VAL A 7 22.19 15.72 -11.96
C VAL A 7 23.13 16.41 -10.96
N VAL A 8 23.49 15.68 -9.91
CA VAL A 8 24.33 16.15 -8.80
C VAL A 8 25.81 16.04 -9.17
N SER A 9 26.17 14.97 -9.87
CA SER A 9 27.52 14.75 -10.40
C SER A 9 27.49 13.77 -11.58
N GLY A 10 28.41 14.00 -12.53
CA GLY A 10 28.59 13.21 -13.74
C GLY A 10 29.48 13.97 -14.71
N ASP A 11 30.67 13.45 -14.99
CA ASP A 11 31.66 14.02 -15.90
C ASP A 11 31.60 13.33 -17.28
N HIS A 12 30.41 13.23 -17.90
CA HIS A 12 30.31 12.52 -19.17
C HIS A 12 29.53 13.28 -20.24
N TRP A 13 30.23 13.41 -21.36
CA TRP A 13 29.84 14.08 -22.58
C TRP A 13 29.23 13.03 -23.50
N LEU A 14 28.01 13.23 -23.99
CA LEU A 14 27.62 12.48 -25.18
C LEU A 14 28.47 13.05 -26.33
N PRO A 15 29.21 12.22 -27.08
CA PRO A 15 29.93 12.71 -28.25
C PRO A 15 28.92 13.38 -29.20
N PRO A 16 29.34 14.42 -29.94
CA PRO A 16 28.50 15.03 -30.98
C PRO A 16 28.01 13.96 -31.95
N PRO A 17 26.89 14.17 -32.68
CA PRO A 17 26.27 13.17 -33.55
C PRO A 17 27.21 12.80 -34.71
N ARG A 18 28.14 11.89 -34.44
CA ARG A 18 29.04 11.23 -35.38
C ARG A 18 29.27 9.81 -34.90
N PHE A 19 28.19 9.03 -34.88
CA PHE A 19 28.35 7.58 -35.08
C PHE A 19 28.67 7.35 -36.56
N ALA A 20 29.91 7.63 -36.95
CA ALA A 20 30.53 6.78 -37.95
C ALA A 20 30.65 5.40 -37.32
N ALA A 21 30.14 4.39 -38.02
CA ALA A 21 30.13 3.00 -37.61
C ALA A 21 31.54 2.53 -37.16
N THR A 22 31.81 2.63 -35.87
CA THR A 22 32.89 1.86 -35.24
C THR A 22 32.25 0.54 -34.82
N PRO A 23 32.70 -0.62 -35.35
CA PRO A 23 32.12 -1.90 -34.96
C PRO A 23 32.39 -2.09 -33.47
N LEU A 24 31.31 -2.16 -32.68
CA LEU A 24 31.38 -2.59 -31.29
C LEU A 24 32.05 -3.98 -31.28
N ALA A 25 33.09 -4.12 -30.47
CA ALA A 25 33.68 -5.42 -30.19
C ALA A 25 32.57 -6.37 -29.68
N PRO A 26 32.55 -7.65 -30.11
CA PRO A 26 31.48 -8.55 -29.77
C PRO A 26 31.71 -9.11 -28.37
N GLU A 27 31.37 -8.34 -27.35
CA GLU A 27 30.94 -8.93 -26.07
C GLU A 27 29.43 -8.80 -25.98
N THR A 28 28.80 -9.96 -26.04
CA THR A 28 27.36 -10.26 -25.93
C THR A 28 26.81 -9.88 -24.54
N GLN A 29 26.95 -8.62 -24.15
CA GLN A 29 26.19 -8.08 -23.02
C GLN A 29 24.89 -7.52 -23.56
N GLU A 30 23.77 -8.08 -23.12
CA GLU A 30 22.47 -7.50 -23.42
C GLU A 30 22.46 -6.02 -23.02
N PRO A 31 21.83 -5.14 -23.81
CA PRO A 31 21.58 -3.76 -23.41
C PRO A 31 20.96 -3.72 -22.01
N GLN A 32 21.64 -3.14 -21.01
CA GLN A 32 21.11 -3.08 -19.64
C GLN A 32 21.07 -1.66 -19.10
N LEU A 33 19.92 -1.27 -18.56
CA LEU A 33 19.77 -0.18 -17.61
C LEU A 33 20.15 -0.69 -16.22
N ARG A 34 21.01 0.06 -15.52
CA ARG A 34 21.36 -0.22 -14.13
C ARG A 34 21.00 0.99 -13.27
N ILE A 35 20.16 0.79 -12.26
CA ILE A 35 19.83 1.79 -11.25
C ILE A 35 20.39 1.29 -9.92
N GLU A 36 21.39 1.99 -9.40
CA GLU A 36 22.02 1.69 -8.12
C GLU A 36 21.49 2.66 -7.08
N VAL A 37 21.01 2.12 -5.96
CA VAL A 37 20.45 2.88 -4.85
C VAL A 37 21.25 2.55 -3.57
N PRO A 38 22.42 3.18 -3.38
CA PRO A 38 23.32 2.85 -2.28
C PRO A 38 22.67 3.02 -0.90
N GLY A 39 21.77 4.00 -0.75
CA GLY A 39 21.09 4.29 0.52
C GLY A 39 20.23 3.15 1.08
N PHE A 40 19.93 2.14 0.26
CA PHE A 40 19.15 0.94 0.60
C PHE A 40 19.87 -0.36 0.22
N ASP A 41 21.13 -0.30 -0.23
CA ASP A 41 21.87 -1.45 -0.79
C ASP A 41 21.07 -2.21 -1.87
N LEU A 42 20.38 -1.45 -2.74
CA LEU A 42 19.57 -2.01 -3.82
C LEU A 42 20.24 -1.79 -5.18
N PHE A 43 20.07 -2.80 -6.02
CA PHE A 43 20.52 -2.80 -7.40
C PHE A 43 19.38 -3.28 -8.31
N PHE A 44 19.06 -2.49 -9.33
CA PHE A 44 18.10 -2.87 -10.36
C PHE A 44 18.77 -2.91 -11.72
N GLY A 45 18.89 -4.12 -12.27
CA GLY A 45 19.26 -4.34 -13.66
C GLY A 45 18.04 -4.70 -14.49
N ALA A 46 17.86 -4.04 -15.64
CA ALA A 46 16.79 -4.35 -16.57
C ALA A 46 17.30 -4.30 -18.02
N SER A 47 16.88 -5.28 -18.82
CA SER A 47 17.20 -5.29 -20.25
C SER A 47 16.42 -4.17 -20.96
N LEU A 48 17.09 -3.44 -21.85
CA LEU A 48 16.45 -2.37 -22.63
C LEU A 48 15.48 -2.99 -23.63
N SER A 49 14.26 -2.47 -23.66
CA SER A 49 13.24 -2.84 -24.65
C SER A 49 13.27 -1.89 -25.84
N ASP A 50 13.43 -0.58 -25.59
CA ASP A 50 13.42 0.45 -26.63
C ASP A 50 14.29 1.66 -26.25
N MET A 51 14.68 2.44 -27.27
CA MET A 51 15.43 3.68 -27.12
C MET A 51 14.99 4.68 -28.18
N HIS A 52 14.58 5.88 -27.73
CA HIS A 52 14.18 6.98 -28.59
C HIS A 52 15.10 8.18 -28.40
N LEU A 53 15.58 8.70 -29.52
CA LEU A 53 16.47 9.86 -29.59
C LEU A 53 15.69 11.00 -30.27
N ASN A 54 15.37 12.05 -29.52
CA ASN A 54 14.59 13.18 -30.00
C ASN A 54 15.42 14.47 -30.00
N ASP A 55 14.99 15.43 -30.82
CA ASP A 55 15.46 16.83 -30.80
C ASP A 55 16.98 16.97 -30.75
N ASP A 56 17.67 16.40 -31.74
CA ASP A 56 19.13 16.41 -31.86
C ASP A 56 19.87 15.93 -30.58
N TYR A 57 19.35 14.87 -29.96
CA TYR A 57 19.86 14.28 -28.70
C TYR A 57 19.66 15.15 -27.45
N SER A 58 18.90 16.25 -27.53
CA SER A 58 18.52 17.03 -26.35
C SER A 58 17.62 16.24 -25.40
N VAL A 59 16.88 15.24 -25.91
CA VAL A 59 16.10 14.30 -25.10
C VAL A 59 16.39 12.87 -25.55
N VAL A 60 16.84 12.04 -24.60
CA VAL A 60 17.02 10.61 -24.78
C VAL A 60 16.05 9.90 -23.85
N THR A 61 15.21 9.04 -24.41
CA THR A 61 14.28 8.22 -23.64
C THR A 61 14.64 6.75 -23.81
N VAL A 62 14.78 6.04 -22.68
CA VAL A 62 15.13 4.63 -22.62
C VAL A 62 14.02 3.90 -21.89
N GLU A 63 13.53 2.82 -22.48
CA GLU A 63 12.58 1.92 -21.84
C GLU A 63 13.28 0.60 -21.48
N ALA A 64 13.05 0.12 -20.26
CA ALA A 64 13.61 -1.13 -19.76
C ALA A 64 12.56 -1.94 -19.00
N LEU A 65 12.48 -3.25 -19.27
CA LEU A 65 11.51 -4.13 -18.62
C LEU A 65 12.04 -4.63 -17.27
N ILE A 66 11.39 -4.22 -16.17
CA ILE A 66 11.81 -4.55 -14.80
C ILE A 66 11.25 -5.90 -14.35
N ASP A 67 9.97 -6.13 -14.66
CA ASP A 67 9.20 -7.31 -14.30
C ASP A 67 8.06 -7.53 -15.32
N PRO A 68 7.49 -8.75 -15.47
CA PRO A 68 6.31 -8.95 -16.30
C PRO A 68 5.17 -8.02 -15.85
N GLY A 69 4.89 -7.00 -16.66
CA GLY A 69 3.88 -5.98 -16.37
C GLY A 69 4.40 -4.66 -15.79
N LEU A 70 5.71 -4.46 -15.68
CA LEU A 70 6.32 -3.21 -15.20
C LEU A 70 7.53 -2.80 -16.06
N ALA A 71 7.46 -1.62 -16.67
CA ALA A 71 8.57 -1.00 -17.37
C ALA A 71 9.09 0.24 -16.64
N ALA A 72 10.39 0.48 -16.72
CA ALA A 72 11.03 1.72 -16.34
C ALA A 72 11.33 2.56 -17.58
N LEU A 73 10.80 3.78 -17.60
CA LEU A 73 11.05 4.80 -18.60
C LEU A 73 12.01 5.84 -17.99
N VAL A 74 13.24 5.86 -18.49
CA VAL A 74 14.27 6.83 -18.09
C VAL A 74 14.39 7.88 -19.17
N THR A 75 14.22 9.15 -18.81
CA THR A 75 14.41 10.28 -19.72
C THR A 75 15.60 11.10 -19.28
N LEU A 76 16.58 11.26 -20.16
CA LEU A 76 17.75 12.10 -19.99
C LEU A 76 17.55 13.37 -20.82
N LYS A 77 17.56 14.53 -20.17
CA LYS A 77 17.62 15.81 -20.89
C LYS A 77 19.04 16.32 -20.91
N THR A 78 19.50 16.69 -22.09
CA THR A 78 20.86 17.16 -22.31
C THR A 78 20.88 18.60 -22.79
N GLN A 79 22.00 19.28 -22.54
CA GLN A 79 22.24 20.63 -23.01
C GLN A 79 23.65 20.70 -23.59
N VAL A 80 23.82 21.51 -24.64
CA VAL A 80 25.14 21.84 -25.17
C VAL A 80 25.99 22.46 -24.06
N ALA A 81 27.13 21.84 -23.80
CA ALA A 81 28.04 22.22 -22.72
C ALA A 81 29.22 23.05 -23.20
N ASP A 82 29.58 22.98 -24.48
CA ASP A 82 30.66 23.75 -25.07
C ASP A 82 30.43 24.10 -26.56
N ASP A 83 31.27 25.00 -27.08
CA ASP A 83 31.24 25.43 -28.49
C ASP A 83 31.60 24.29 -29.47
N ALA A 84 32.14 23.17 -28.96
CA ALA A 84 32.44 21.97 -29.75
C ALA A 84 31.20 21.09 -29.97
N GLY A 85 30.06 21.44 -29.36
CA GLY A 85 28.80 20.72 -29.52
C GLY A 85 28.68 19.48 -28.64
N ASN A 86 29.51 19.36 -27.60
CA ASN A 86 29.38 18.25 -26.66
C ASN A 86 28.16 18.44 -25.76
N LEU A 87 27.39 17.37 -25.55
CA LEU A 87 26.16 17.42 -24.74
C LEU A 87 26.44 16.93 -23.32
N ARG A 88 25.93 17.67 -22.33
CA ARG A 88 25.94 17.29 -20.91
C ARG A 88 24.53 16.96 -20.45
N ILE A 89 24.36 15.85 -19.73
CA ILE A 89 23.10 15.50 -19.09
C ILE A 89 22.84 16.47 -17.93
N LYS A 90 21.68 17.12 -17.95
CA LYS A 90 21.25 18.11 -16.95
C LYS A 90 20.22 17.55 -16.00
N GLU A 91 19.26 16.81 -16.54
CA GLU A 91 18.12 16.27 -15.80
C GLU A 91 17.97 14.79 -16.14
N VAL A 92 17.63 14.01 -15.11
CA VAL A 92 17.23 12.61 -15.24
C VAL A 92 15.85 12.47 -14.65
N SER A 93 14.93 11.90 -15.43
CA SER A 93 13.59 11.54 -14.98
C SER A 93 13.43 10.03 -15.03
N ILE A 94 12.80 9.46 -14.01
CA ILE A 94 12.44 8.04 -13.97
C ILE A 94 10.94 7.93 -13.77
N ASN A 95 10.30 7.12 -14.61
CA ASN A 95 8.89 6.76 -14.51
C ASN A 95 8.76 5.23 -14.58
N PHE A 96 7.98 4.63 -13.69
CA PHE A 96 7.64 3.21 -13.72
C PHE A 96 6.20 3.05 -14.21
N ASP A 97 6.06 2.53 -15.44
CA ASP A 97 4.77 2.30 -16.07
C ASP A 97 4.30 0.87 -15.82
N VAL A 98 3.13 0.78 -15.18
CA VAL A 98 2.43 -0.48 -14.95
C VAL A 98 1.67 -0.85 -16.22
N ILE A 99 2.18 -1.83 -16.94
CA ILE A 99 1.62 -2.35 -18.19
C ILE A 99 0.49 -3.34 -17.89
N GLU A 100 0.67 -4.18 -16.88
CA GLU A 100 -0.35 -5.09 -16.39
C GLU A 100 -0.90 -4.60 -15.05
N HIS A 101 -2.19 -4.29 -14.98
CA HIS A 101 -2.89 -3.82 -13.77
C HIS A 101 -3.09 -4.94 -12.73
N ARG A 102 -1.99 -5.54 -12.30
CA ARG A 102 -1.90 -6.67 -11.37
C ARG A 102 -1.27 -6.18 -10.06
N PRO A 103 -1.66 -6.73 -8.90
CA PRO A 103 -1.12 -6.31 -7.60
C PRO A 103 0.41 -6.29 -7.55
N ARG A 104 1.06 -7.29 -8.15
CA ARG A 104 2.52 -7.42 -8.23
C ARG A 104 3.20 -6.21 -8.88
N ALA A 105 2.77 -5.82 -10.08
CA ALA A 105 3.36 -4.71 -10.81
C ALA A 105 3.16 -3.38 -10.07
N HIS A 106 1.97 -3.17 -9.47
CA HIS A 106 1.69 -2.00 -8.64
C HIS A 106 2.51 -1.96 -7.34
N PHE A 107 2.71 -3.11 -6.68
CA PHE A 107 3.57 -3.22 -5.48
C PHE A 107 5.03 -2.88 -5.81
N LEU A 108 5.57 -3.42 -6.90
CA LEU A 108 6.92 -3.10 -7.37
C LEU A 108 7.05 -1.62 -7.73
N ALA A 109 6.14 -1.09 -8.56
CA ALA A 109 6.15 0.31 -8.96
C ALA A 109 6.13 1.26 -7.74
N SER A 110 5.18 1.04 -6.81
CA SER A 110 5.08 1.87 -5.60
C SER A 110 6.30 1.76 -4.68
N SER A 111 6.91 0.58 -4.57
CA SER A 111 8.15 0.38 -3.82
C SER A 111 9.32 1.15 -4.45
N LEU A 112 9.51 1.02 -5.76
CA LEU A 112 10.58 1.71 -6.49
C LEU A 112 10.40 3.23 -6.45
N TYR A 113 9.18 3.73 -6.66
CA TYR A 113 8.90 5.16 -6.56
C TYR A 113 9.12 5.71 -5.15
N ALA A 114 8.82 4.95 -4.10
CA ALA A 114 9.06 5.39 -2.72
C ALA A 114 10.56 5.43 -2.39
N VAL A 115 11.34 4.51 -2.96
CA VAL A 115 12.80 4.47 -2.81
C VAL A 115 13.47 5.71 -3.40
N LEU A 116 13.05 6.15 -4.60
CA LEU A 116 13.70 7.25 -5.34
C LEU A 116 13.96 8.50 -4.48
N PRO A 117 12.95 9.11 -3.82
CA PRO A 117 13.15 10.33 -3.02
C PRO A 117 13.75 10.08 -1.63
N LEU A 118 13.68 8.86 -1.11
CA LEU A 118 14.16 8.53 0.25
C LEU A 118 15.62 8.09 0.28
N ALA A 119 16.16 7.61 -0.83
CA ALA A 119 17.50 7.04 -0.89
C ALA A 119 18.65 8.07 -0.82
N GLY A 120 18.36 9.33 -1.18
CA GLY A 120 19.41 10.31 -1.45
C GLY A 120 19.99 10.11 -2.86
N PRO A 121 21.33 10.11 -3.03
CA PRO A 121 21.96 9.96 -4.35
C PRO A 121 21.69 8.60 -4.96
N ILE A 122 21.19 8.61 -6.20
CA ILE A 122 20.91 7.42 -7.02
C ILE A 122 21.78 7.49 -8.26
N ARG A 123 22.46 6.39 -8.58
CA ARG A 123 23.32 6.29 -9.74
C ARG A 123 22.60 5.53 -10.85
N VAL A 124 22.47 6.16 -12.02
CA VAL A 124 21.84 5.60 -13.21
C VAL A 124 22.94 5.36 -14.25
N VAL A 125 23.10 4.10 -14.66
CA VAL A 125 24.13 3.68 -15.61
C VAL A 125 23.47 3.05 -16.84
N LEU A 126 23.84 3.55 -18.03
CA LEU A 126 23.52 2.97 -19.33
C LEU A 126 24.84 2.73 -20.08
N PRO A 127 25.45 1.53 -19.92
CA PRO A 127 26.78 1.25 -20.46
C PRO A 127 26.89 1.44 -21.97
N LEU A 128 25.85 1.07 -22.74
CA LEU A 128 25.85 1.23 -24.20
C LEU A 128 25.99 2.67 -24.68
N MET A 129 25.56 3.62 -23.85
CA MET A 129 25.64 5.05 -24.15
C MET A 129 26.80 5.74 -23.42
N GLY A 130 27.57 4.98 -22.62
CA GLY A 130 28.59 5.56 -21.74
C GLY A 130 28.01 6.51 -20.69
N VAL A 131 26.73 6.36 -20.34
CA VAL A 131 26.07 7.22 -19.35
C VAL A 131 26.26 6.62 -17.97
N ASP A 132 26.75 7.46 -17.07
CA ASP A 132 26.87 7.19 -15.64
C ASP A 132 26.61 8.51 -14.90
N VAL A 133 25.43 8.64 -14.32
CA VAL A 133 24.94 9.88 -13.72
C VAL A 133 24.43 9.64 -12.32
N THR A 134 24.79 10.52 -11.40
CA THR A 134 24.24 10.53 -10.04
C THR A 134 23.22 11.64 -9.90
N ALA A 135 22.01 11.30 -9.46
CA ALA A 135 20.89 12.22 -9.35
C ALA A 135 20.21 12.09 -7.98
N ASN A 136 19.70 13.20 -7.45
CA ASN A 136 18.91 13.25 -6.23
C ASN A 136 17.45 13.50 -6.59
N PHE A 137 16.61 12.48 -6.46
CA PHE A 137 15.19 12.63 -6.72
C PHE A 137 14.53 13.31 -5.52
N SER A 138 13.65 14.28 -5.81
CA SER A 138 12.87 14.96 -4.78
C SER A 138 11.40 14.80 -5.07
N THR A 139 10.63 14.52 -4.04
CA THR A 139 9.18 14.32 -4.12
C THR A 139 8.59 14.77 -2.78
N PRO A 140 7.44 15.46 -2.76
CA PRO A 140 6.81 15.86 -1.51
C PRO A 140 6.58 14.65 -0.58
N LEU A 141 6.92 14.78 0.70
CA LEU A 141 6.77 13.69 1.68
C LEU A 141 5.34 13.14 1.76
N ARG A 142 4.34 13.99 1.50
CA ARG A 142 2.93 13.58 1.39
C ARG A 142 2.69 12.57 0.27
N GLU A 143 3.35 12.71 -0.88
CA GLU A 143 3.23 11.78 -2.00
C GLU A 143 3.97 10.48 -1.70
N VAL A 144 5.14 10.56 -1.05
CA VAL A 144 5.87 9.37 -0.56
C VAL A 144 5.01 8.57 0.42
N SER A 145 4.36 9.24 1.38
CA SER A 145 3.43 8.60 2.32
C SER A 145 2.26 7.90 1.59
N LYS A 146 1.68 8.53 0.56
CA LYS A 146 0.65 7.89 -0.28
C LYS A 146 1.18 6.66 -1.02
N LEU A 147 2.41 6.70 -1.53
CA LEU A 147 3.04 5.57 -2.18
C LEU A 147 3.24 4.40 -1.20
N LEU A 148 3.70 4.66 0.03
CA LEU A 148 3.85 3.63 1.06
C LEU A 148 2.50 3.02 1.48
N GLN A 149 1.46 3.83 1.62
CA GLN A 149 0.10 3.34 1.89
C GLN A 149 -0.43 2.47 0.73
N SER A 150 -0.19 2.90 -0.51
CA SER A 150 -0.57 2.14 -1.70
C SER A 150 0.21 0.83 -1.78
N ARG A 151 1.51 0.84 -1.47
CA ARG A 151 2.38 -0.34 -1.38
C ARG A 151 1.80 -1.38 -0.42
N GLN A 152 1.39 -0.98 0.79
CA GLN A 152 0.76 -1.91 1.76
C GLN A 152 -0.54 -2.51 1.22
N THR A 153 -1.35 -1.70 0.53
CA THR A 153 -2.58 -2.17 -0.12
C THR A 153 -2.29 -3.21 -1.19
N TYR A 154 -1.32 -2.95 -2.08
CA TYR A 154 -0.93 -3.85 -3.15
C TYR A 154 -0.29 -5.13 -2.62
N TYR A 155 0.50 -5.05 -1.54
CA TYR A 155 1.00 -6.23 -0.84
C TYR A 155 -0.13 -7.10 -0.29
N GLY A 156 -1.13 -6.48 0.36
CA GLY A 156 -2.31 -7.20 0.83
C GLY A 156 -3.06 -7.91 -0.30
N LEU A 157 -3.22 -7.24 -1.46
CA LEU A 157 -3.81 -7.83 -2.65
C LEU A 157 -2.98 -8.98 -3.22
N MET A 158 -1.64 -8.87 -3.23
CA MET A 158 -0.76 -9.98 -3.63
C MET A 158 -0.93 -11.20 -2.73
N VAL A 159 -1.00 -10.99 -1.41
CA VAL A 159 -1.24 -12.07 -0.44
C VAL A 159 -2.57 -12.77 -0.71
N ILE A 160 -3.63 -12.01 -0.96
CA ILE A 160 -4.96 -12.55 -1.29
C ILE A 160 -4.92 -13.36 -2.59
N GLU A 161 -4.34 -12.79 -3.65
CA GLU A 161 -4.20 -13.44 -4.95
C GLU A 161 -3.45 -14.77 -4.84
N GLN A 162 -2.32 -14.78 -4.12
CA GLN A 162 -1.48 -15.96 -3.97
C GLN A 162 -2.12 -17.05 -3.08
N ALA A 163 -2.74 -16.66 -1.96
CA ALA A 163 -3.34 -17.61 -1.03
C ALA A 163 -4.64 -18.21 -1.56
N ALA A 164 -5.48 -17.41 -2.22
CA ALA A 164 -6.78 -17.84 -2.72
C ALA A 164 -6.73 -18.36 -4.17
N GLY A 165 -5.61 -18.22 -4.87
CA GLY A 165 -5.46 -18.64 -6.27
C GLY A 165 -6.35 -17.84 -7.24
N VAL A 166 -6.69 -16.60 -6.89
CA VAL A 166 -7.55 -15.73 -7.70
C VAL A 166 -6.74 -14.74 -8.50
N ARG A 167 -7.26 -14.25 -9.63
CA ARG A 167 -6.61 -13.19 -10.41
C ARG A 167 -7.32 -11.86 -10.20
N LEU A 168 -6.68 -10.96 -9.45
CA LEU A 168 -7.20 -9.62 -9.18
C LEU A 168 -6.72 -8.62 -10.25
N ALA A 169 -7.61 -7.72 -10.67
CA ALA A 169 -7.29 -6.58 -11.50
C ALA A 169 -7.41 -5.32 -10.65
N VAL A 170 -6.33 -4.54 -10.57
CA VAL A 170 -6.28 -3.33 -9.75
C VAL A 170 -6.95 -2.19 -10.53
N PRO A 171 -8.06 -1.61 -10.03
CA PRO A 171 -8.68 -0.46 -10.67
C PRO A 171 -7.85 0.82 -10.43
N GLU A 172 -8.13 1.86 -11.21
CA GLU A 172 -7.52 3.19 -10.99
C GLU A 172 -7.85 3.77 -9.61
N HIS A 173 -9.03 3.43 -9.08
CA HIS A 173 -9.53 3.91 -7.80
C HIS A 173 -10.07 2.75 -6.96
N ILE A 174 -9.61 2.65 -5.72
CA ILE A 174 -10.10 1.68 -4.74
C ILE A 174 -10.98 2.43 -3.73
N THR A 175 -12.23 1.99 -3.60
CA THR A 175 -13.20 2.59 -2.67
C THR A 175 -12.91 2.19 -1.22
N GLY A 176 -13.46 2.93 -0.26
CA GLY A 176 -13.31 2.60 1.17
C GLY A 176 -13.89 1.23 1.56
N GLU A 177 -14.96 0.79 0.88
CA GLU A 177 -15.55 -0.54 1.09
C GLU A 177 -14.64 -1.66 0.56
N GLU A 178 -14.02 -1.45 -0.61
CA GLU A 178 -13.02 -2.37 -1.15
C GLU A 178 -11.78 -2.41 -0.26
N MET A 179 -11.30 -1.27 0.23
CA MET A 179 -10.20 -1.23 1.20
C MET A 179 -10.51 -2.04 2.45
N ASN A 180 -11.70 -1.87 3.04
CA ASN A 180 -12.11 -2.66 4.19
C ASN A 180 -12.17 -4.16 3.87
N SER A 181 -12.63 -4.53 2.67
CA SER A 181 -12.69 -5.92 2.23
C SER A 181 -11.31 -6.52 2.01
N ILE A 182 -10.37 -5.75 1.42
CA ILE A 182 -8.96 -6.13 1.24
C ILE A 182 -8.32 -6.37 2.61
N SER A 183 -8.40 -5.40 3.52
CA SER A 183 -7.77 -5.52 4.83
C SER A 183 -8.35 -6.69 5.63
N PHE A 184 -9.67 -6.85 5.67
CA PHE A 184 -10.29 -7.98 6.36
C PHE A 184 -9.82 -9.33 5.81
N THR A 185 -9.82 -9.48 4.47
CA THR A 185 -9.41 -10.71 3.80
C THR A 185 -7.93 -11.01 4.05
N TYR A 186 -7.08 -9.98 4.05
CA TYR A 186 -5.67 -10.09 4.40
C TYR A 186 -5.47 -10.60 5.84
N HIS A 187 -6.11 -9.99 6.84
CA HIS A 187 -6.01 -10.42 8.23
C HIS A 187 -6.57 -11.84 8.43
N ALA A 188 -7.65 -12.20 7.72
CA ALA A 188 -8.17 -13.56 7.74
C ALA A 188 -7.15 -14.60 7.23
N ILE A 189 -6.41 -14.28 6.16
CA ILE A 189 -5.38 -15.16 5.59
C ILE A 189 -4.13 -15.23 6.49
N VAL A 190 -3.64 -14.09 6.97
CA VAL A 190 -2.35 -14.01 7.67
C VAL A 190 -2.49 -14.34 9.16
N GLU A 191 -3.45 -13.75 9.85
CA GLU A 191 -3.56 -13.81 11.31
C GLU A 191 -4.50 -14.91 11.81
N ARG A 192 -5.54 -15.25 11.02
CA ARG A 192 -6.60 -16.24 11.34
C ARG A 192 -7.50 -15.86 12.50
N THR A 193 -6.97 -15.15 13.49
CA THR A 193 -7.68 -14.63 14.65
C THR A 193 -7.28 -13.20 14.85
N PHE A 194 -8.22 -12.28 14.68
CA PHE A 194 -7.95 -10.85 14.72
C PHE A 194 -9.18 -10.08 15.21
N TYR A 195 -8.95 -8.87 15.69
CA TYR A 195 -10.03 -7.95 16.05
C TYR A 195 -10.36 -7.08 14.84
N TRP A 196 -11.66 -6.97 14.51
CA TRP A 196 -12.12 -6.13 13.41
C TRP A 196 -13.40 -5.39 13.77
N LEU A 197 -13.71 -4.36 12.98
CA LEU A 197 -14.93 -3.59 13.12
C LEU A 197 -16.16 -4.50 12.97
N ALA A 198 -17.06 -4.43 13.94
CA ALA A 198 -18.35 -5.12 13.95
C ALA A 198 -19.41 -4.08 14.31
N LYS A 199 -20.09 -3.47 13.32
CA LYS A 199 -21.07 -2.42 13.61
C LYS A 199 -22.34 -2.98 14.24
N PHE A 200 -22.99 -3.91 13.54
CA PHE A 200 -24.22 -4.56 13.97
C PHE A 200 -24.25 -5.98 13.39
N ILE A 201 -24.81 -6.91 14.16
CA ILE A 201 -25.13 -8.27 13.72
C ILE A 201 -26.63 -8.45 13.89
N THR A 202 -27.35 -8.72 12.80
CA THR A 202 -28.79 -9.02 12.85
C THR A 202 -28.99 -10.49 12.59
N LEU A 203 -29.47 -11.22 13.60
CA LEU A 203 -29.74 -12.65 13.48
C LEU A 203 -31.23 -12.88 13.18
N PRO A 204 -31.57 -13.55 12.06
CA PRO A 204 -32.93 -13.99 11.81
C PRO A 204 -33.22 -15.24 12.66
N MET A 205 -33.93 -15.07 13.76
CA MET A 205 -34.23 -16.16 14.68
C MET A 205 -35.69 -16.60 14.54
N PRO A 206 -36.01 -17.90 14.49
CA PRO A 206 -37.40 -18.36 14.50
C PRO A 206 -38.05 -18.14 15.87
N ALA A 207 -39.30 -17.70 15.89
CA ALA A 207 -40.12 -17.63 17.09
C ALA A 207 -40.49 -19.04 17.57
N ASN A 208 -39.62 -19.65 18.37
CA ASN A 208 -39.79 -20.94 19.00
C ASN A 208 -39.27 -20.93 20.45
N GLU A 209 -39.58 -21.99 21.20
CA GLU A 209 -39.22 -22.09 22.62
C GLU A 209 -37.69 -22.07 22.84
N ASP A 210 -36.92 -22.74 21.97
CA ASP A 210 -35.46 -22.80 22.06
C ASP A 210 -34.81 -21.41 21.97
N THR A 211 -35.23 -20.59 21.01
CA THR A 211 -34.70 -19.24 20.82
C THR A 211 -35.11 -18.31 21.97
N LEU A 212 -36.36 -18.43 22.43
CA LEU A 212 -36.84 -17.68 23.58
C LEU A 212 -36.07 -18.04 24.85
N SER A 213 -35.80 -19.32 25.08
CA SER A 213 -34.97 -19.80 26.19
C SER A 213 -33.57 -19.24 26.08
N TRP A 214 -32.92 -19.36 24.91
CA TRP A 214 -31.60 -18.80 24.67
C TRP A 214 -31.52 -17.31 25.06
N LEU A 215 -32.47 -16.49 24.62
CA LEU A 215 -32.49 -15.05 24.92
C LEU A 215 -32.66 -14.76 26.43
N ASN A 216 -33.53 -15.53 27.10
CA ASN A 216 -33.81 -15.39 28.53
C ASN A 216 -32.64 -15.87 29.40
N ASP A 217 -31.93 -16.90 28.95
CA ASP A 217 -30.84 -17.55 29.68
C ASP A 217 -29.48 -16.86 29.49
N LEU A 218 -29.41 -15.83 28.63
CA LEU A 218 -28.22 -15.01 28.46
C LEU A 218 -27.80 -14.36 29.79
N LYS A 219 -26.62 -14.75 30.28
CA LYS A 219 -26.03 -14.17 31.48
C LYS A 219 -25.25 -12.92 31.11
N PRO A 220 -25.58 -11.76 31.71
CA PRO A 220 -24.79 -10.56 31.50
C PRO A 220 -23.39 -10.73 32.11
N THR A 221 -22.42 -10.02 31.54
CA THR A 221 -21.02 -10.03 31.98
C THR A 221 -20.87 -9.50 33.41
N GLU A 222 -21.77 -8.60 33.82
CA GLU A 222 -21.86 -8.06 35.18
C GLU A 222 -23.25 -8.32 35.80
N PRO A 223 -23.37 -8.54 37.12
CA PRO A 223 -24.66 -8.74 37.78
C PRO A 223 -25.61 -7.56 37.54
N GLY A 224 -26.77 -7.82 36.93
CA GLY A 224 -27.76 -6.79 36.59
C GLY A 224 -27.43 -5.95 35.35
N GLY A 225 -26.34 -6.25 34.64
CA GLY A 225 -25.96 -5.56 33.41
C GLY A 225 -26.79 -5.97 32.18
N SER A 226 -26.58 -5.23 31.08
CA SER A 226 -27.19 -5.47 29.76
C SER A 226 -26.17 -5.81 28.67
N VAL A 227 -24.94 -6.11 29.09
CA VAL A 227 -23.81 -6.45 28.23
C VAL A 227 -23.54 -7.95 28.33
N TYR A 228 -23.34 -8.61 27.19
CA TYR A 228 -23.22 -10.07 27.08
C TYR A 228 -21.97 -10.48 26.32
N LYS A 229 -21.46 -11.67 26.63
CA LYS A 229 -20.49 -12.36 25.78
C LYS A 229 -21.21 -13.27 24.81
N LEU A 230 -21.09 -13.01 23.51
CA LEU A 230 -21.79 -13.73 22.47
C LEU A 230 -20.81 -14.32 21.46
N GLN A 231 -21.17 -15.49 20.93
CA GLN A 231 -20.45 -16.18 19.87
C GLN A 231 -21.43 -16.50 18.74
N PHE A 232 -21.01 -16.25 17.51
CA PHE A 232 -21.76 -16.53 16.28
C PHE A 232 -20.94 -17.44 15.37
N GLY A 233 -21.61 -18.36 14.67
CA GLY A 233 -20.96 -19.34 13.79
C GLY A 233 -20.59 -20.66 14.50
N PRO A 234 -19.80 -21.54 13.84
CA PRO A 234 -19.12 -21.30 12.57
C PRO A 234 -20.09 -21.23 11.37
N GLY A 235 -19.93 -20.22 10.51
CA GLY A 235 -20.67 -20.07 9.25
C GLY A 235 -19.72 -19.85 8.08
N PRO A 236 -20.04 -20.28 6.84
CA PRO A 236 -19.15 -20.06 5.71
C PRO A 236 -19.05 -18.56 5.39
N GLU A 237 -17.83 -18.04 5.29
CA GLU A 237 -17.57 -16.63 4.99
C GLU A 237 -17.00 -16.46 3.58
N PHE A 238 -17.57 -15.49 2.86
CA PHE A 238 -17.14 -15.09 1.53
C PHE A 238 -17.00 -13.57 1.47
N ARG A 239 -15.89 -13.09 0.91
CA ARG A 239 -15.64 -11.65 0.72
C ARG A 239 -15.46 -11.32 -0.75
N LYS A 240 -15.99 -10.18 -1.18
CA LYS A 240 -15.75 -9.66 -2.51
C LYS A 240 -14.56 -8.71 -2.47
N VAL A 241 -13.50 -9.05 -3.19
CA VAL A 241 -12.27 -8.24 -3.32
C VAL A 241 -12.11 -7.90 -4.80
N LEU A 242 -12.22 -6.61 -5.14
CA LEU A 242 -12.07 -6.09 -6.51
C LEU A 242 -12.89 -6.89 -7.55
N GLY A 243 -14.15 -7.16 -7.24
CA GLY A 243 -15.04 -7.92 -8.13
C GLY A 243 -14.99 -9.44 -7.96
N GLN A 244 -13.93 -10.00 -7.36
CA GLN A 244 -13.74 -11.44 -7.18
C GLN A 244 -14.23 -11.93 -5.82
N THR A 245 -14.92 -13.07 -5.78
CA THR A 245 -15.33 -13.69 -4.52
C THR A 245 -14.22 -14.59 -3.99
N VAL A 246 -13.76 -14.29 -2.78
CA VAL A 246 -12.77 -15.06 -2.03
C VAL A 246 -13.48 -15.84 -0.94
N ALA A 247 -13.34 -17.16 -0.94
CA ALA A 247 -13.84 -18.01 0.13
C ALA A 247 -12.85 -18.02 1.30
N LEU A 248 -13.31 -17.63 2.50
CA LEU A 248 -12.48 -17.56 3.70
C LEU A 248 -12.70 -18.76 4.65
N GLY A 249 -13.58 -19.69 4.27
CA GLY A 249 -13.92 -20.85 5.08
C GLY A 249 -14.89 -20.50 6.22
N PRO A 250 -15.05 -21.40 7.21
CA PRO A 250 -15.90 -21.15 8.36
C PRO A 250 -15.34 -20.04 9.26
N GLU A 251 -16.17 -19.04 9.51
CA GLU A 251 -15.93 -17.93 10.42
C GLU A 251 -16.73 -18.11 11.71
N THR A 252 -16.05 -17.87 12.83
CA THR A 252 -16.68 -17.68 14.13
C THR A 252 -16.39 -16.26 14.63
N VAL A 253 -17.41 -15.53 15.04
CA VAL A 253 -17.30 -14.17 15.58
C VAL A 253 -17.58 -14.19 17.07
N PHE A 254 -16.68 -13.61 17.86
CA PHE A 254 -16.81 -13.45 19.30
C PHE A 254 -16.95 -11.97 19.65
N ILE A 255 -17.97 -11.63 20.44
CA ILE A 255 -18.17 -10.29 20.98
C ILE A 255 -18.22 -10.39 22.50
N ASP A 256 -17.27 -9.75 23.18
CA ASP A 256 -17.18 -9.79 24.65
C ASP A 256 -18.05 -8.74 25.35
N ASP A 257 -18.55 -7.75 24.60
CA ASP A 257 -19.26 -6.57 25.08
C ASP A 257 -20.54 -6.27 24.27
N ALA A 258 -21.32 -7.31 23.98
CA ALA A 258 -22.50 -7.22 23.13
C ALA A 258 -23.72 -6.64 23.86
N VAL A 259 -24.45 -5.72 23.23
CA VAL A 259 -25.77 -5.25 23.65
C VAL A 259 -26.81 -5.69 22.62
N ILE A 260 -27.90 -6.26 23.08
CA ILE A 260 -29.06 -6.60 22.24
C ILE A 260 -29.98 -5.38 22.20
N GLN A 261 -29.95 -4.64 21.09
CA GLN A 261 -30.60 -3.33 20.99
C GLN A 261 -32.12 -3.41 21.11
N ASN A 262 -32.72 -4.43 20.52
CA ASN A 262 -34.17 -4.64 20.51
C ASN A 262 -34.61 -5.76 21.45
N ARG A 263 -33.91 -5.97 22.59
CA ARG A 263 -34.12 -7.11 23.49
C ARG A 263 -35.59 -7.32 23.89
N GLU A 264 -36.27 -6.28 24.38
CA GLU A 264 -37.65 -6.40 24.85
C GLU A 264 -38.64 -6.64 23.71
N GLU A 265 -38.42 -6.01 22.56
CA GLU A 265 -39.24 -6.24 21.36
C GLU A 265 -39.06 -7.66 20.84
N ALA A 266 -37.81 -8.09 20.65
CA ALA A 266 -37.47 -9.44 20.23
C ALA A 266 -38.04 -10.49 21.20
N ARG A 267 -37.94 -10.27 22.51
CA ARG A 267 -38.51 -11.18 23.51
C ARG A 267 -40.03 -11.31 23.38
N ARG A 268 -40.75 -10.20 23.18
CA ARG A 268 -42.22 -10.23 22.96
C ARG A 268 -42.57 -10.99 21.69
N GLU A 269 -41.87 -10.74 20.59
CA GLU A 269 -42.15 -11.41 19.31
C GLU A 269 -41.80 -12.91 19.37
N LEU A 270 -40.65 -13.28 19.94
CA LEU A 270 -40.26 -14.69 20.14
C LEU A 270 -41.23 -15.45 21.06
N SER A 271 -41.90 -14.77 21.98
CA SER A 271 -42.89 -15.39 22.88
C SER A 271 -44.19 -15.84 22.21
N LYS A 272 -44.40 -15.50 20.93
CA LYS A 272 -45.56 -15.98 20.15
C LYS A 272 -45.44 -17.47 19.78
N VAL A 273 -44.21 -17.99 19.68
CA VAL A 273 -43.91 -19.43 19.43
C VAL A 273 -44.67 -19.99 18.21
N ASP A 274 -44.83 -19.20 17.16
CA ASP A 274 -45.57 -19.52 15.93
C ASP A 274 -44.64 -19.76 14.71
N GLY A 275 -43.33 -19.73 14.93
CA GLY A 275 -42.30 -20.02 13.93
C GLY A 275 -41.94 -18.88 12.98
N HIS A 276 -42.55 -17.69 13.09
CA HIS A 276 -42.16 -16.56 12.24
C HIS A 276 -40.74 -16.07 12.56
N THR A 277 -40.08 -15.41 11.61
CA THR A 277 -38.70 -14.91 11.81
C THR A 277 -38.70 -13.57 12.54
N VAL A 278 -37.98 -13.52 13.66
CA VAL A 278 -37.74 -12.33 14.47
C VAL A 278 -36.29 -11.87 14.29
N PRO A 279 -36.05 -10.62 13.86
CA PRO A 279 -34.70 -10.08 13.77
C PRO A 279 -34.20 -9.70 15.17
N VAL A 280 -33.08 -10.28 15.61
CA VAL A 280 -32.39 -9.90 16.85
C VAL A 280 -31.15 -9.07 16.49
N THR A 281 -31.14 -7.79 16.88
CA THR A 281 -30.07 -6.85 16.54
C THR A 281 -29.08 -6.71 17.69
N ILE A 282 -27.82 -7.03 17.40
CA ILE A 282 -26.73 -7.09 18.35
C ILE A 282 -25.68 -6.06 17.95
N ARG A 283 -25.22 -5.26 18.92
CA ARG A 283 -24.18 -4.25 18.73
C ARG A 283 -23.09 -4.41 19.79
N PRO A 284 -21.81 -4.53 19.42
CA PRO A 284 -20.71 -4.42 20.38
C PRO A 284 -20.57 -2.97 20.85
N VAL A 285 -20.35 -2.77 22.14
CA VAL A 285 -20.14 -1.44 22.72
C VAL A 285 -18.85 -0.81 22.19
N SER A 286 -17.79 -1.60 22.06
CA SER A 286 -16.49 -1.23 21.50
C SER A 286 -16.51 -0.97 19.99
N GLY A 287 -17.56 -1.41 19.29
CA GLY A 287 -17.58 -1.43 17.82
C GLY A 287 -16.69 -2.51 17.21
N MET A 288 -16.14 -3.43 18.02
CA MET A 288 -15.20 -4.46 17.59
C MET A 288 -15.73 -5.86 17.87
N GLY A 289 -15.31 -6.82 17.05
CA GLY A 289 -15.50 -8.26 17.28
C GLY A 289 -14.17 -8.98 17.06
N ARG A 290 -13.96 -10.09 17.76
CA ARG A 290 -12.85 -11.01 17.49
C ARG A 290 -13.31 -12.06 16.49
N TYR A 291 -12.71 -12.06 15.32
CA TYR A 291 -12.99 -12.99 14.24
C TYR A 291 -12.02 -14.17 14.31
N HIS A 292 -12.50 -15.37 14.02
CA HIS A 292 -11.70 -16.59 13.97
C HIS A 292 -12.03 -17.40 12.72
N LEU A 293 -11.06 -17.48 11.79
CA LEU A 293 -11.17 -18.15 10.49
C LEU A 293 -10.01 -19.15 10.30
N PRO A 294 -10.06 -20.31 11.00
CA PRO A 294 -8.93 -21.25 11.03
C PRO A 294 -8.62 -21.88 9.66
N GLN A 295 -9.62 -21.96 8.77
CA GLN A 295 -9.49 -22.58 7.44
C GLN A 295 -9.46 -21.57 6.29
N ALA A 296 -9.13 -20.30 6.55
CA ALA A 296 -8.89 -19.34 5.46
C ALA A 296 -7.84 -19.89 4.46
N PRO A 297 -7.81 -19.43 3.20
CA PRO A 297 -6.77 -19.83 2.25
C PRO A 297 -5.37 -19.55 2.81
N ARG A 298 -4.40 -20.42 2.52
CA ARG A 298 -3.02 -20.31 3.05
C ARG A 298 -2.08 -19.86 1.95
N LEU A 299 -1.13 -19.00 2.31
CA LEU A 299 0.04 -18.77 1.47
C LEU A 299 0.87 -20.07 1.40
N PRO A 300 1.48 -20.36 0.24
CA PRO A 300 2.51 -21.40 0.17
C PRO A 300 3.75 -20.97 0.99
N ASP A 301 4.60 -21.93 1.34
CA ASP A 301 5.77 -21.70 2.22
C ASP A 301 6.78 -20.70 1.65
N SER A 302 6.90 -20.65 0.32
CA SER A 302 7.72 -19.66 -0.40
C SER A 302 6.84 -19.00 -1.47
N PRO A 303 6.08 -17.96 -1.08
CA PRO A 303 5.11 -17.33 -1.96
C PRO A 303 5.74 -16.36 -2.96
N TRP A 304 6.95 -15.87 -2.67
CA TRP A 304 7.57 -14.76 -3.37
C TRP A 304 8.91 -15.16 -3.97
N ASP A 305 9.26 -14.53 -5.09
CA ASP A 305 10.61 -14.60 -5.64
C ASP A 305 11.53 -13.57 -4.97
N GLU A 306 12.82 -13.65 -5.28
CA GLU A 306 13.87 -12.80 -4.72
C GLU A 306 13.61 -11.31 -4.92
N LYS A 307 13.05 -10.89 -6.07
CA LYS A 307 12.76 -9.48 -6.37
C LYS A 307 11.67 -8.93 -5.46
N ILE A 308 10.58 -9.69 -5.30
CA ILE A 308 9.49 -9.31 -4.41
C ILE A 308 9.94 -9.34 -2.95
N GLU A 309 10.70 -10.35 -2.54
CA GLU A 309 11.27 -10.42 -1.18
C GLU A 309 12.16 -9.22 -0.86
N ALA A 310 13.03 -8.82 -1.80
CA ALA A 310 13.87 -7.63 -1.64
C ALA A 310 13.01 -6.39 -1.39
N CYS A 311 11.94 -6.19 -2.18
CA CYS A 311 11.02 -5.07 -2.00
C CYS A 311 10.23 -5.14 -0.69
N ILE A 312 9.86 -6.33 -0.21
CA ILE A 312 9.18 -6.53 1.09
C ILE A 312 10.11 -6.08 2.23
N LYS A 313 11.38 -6.50 2.21
CA LYS A 313 12.40 -6.17 3.22
C LYS A 313 12.71 -4.68 3.34
N LEU A 314 12.32 -3.87 2.35
CA LEU A 314 12.48 -2.41 2.39
C LEU A 314 11.50 -1.69 3.32
N GLU A 315 10.45 -2.35 3.80
CA GLU A 315 9.38 -1.67 4.55
C GLU A 315 9.89 -0.88 5.75
N ASP A 316 10.68 -1.51 6.60
CA ASP A 316 11.20 -0.88 7.81
C ASP A 316 12.13 0.29 7.46
N GLN A 317 13.01 0.11 6.48
CA GLN A 317 13.94 1.15 6.03
C GLN A 317 13.21 2.34 5.39
N LEU A 318 12.18 2.09 4.59
CA LEU A 318 11.38 3.16 3.96
C LEU A 318 10.62 3.97 5.00
N ASN A 319 10.05 3.30 6.01
CA ASN A 319 9.34 3.95 7.11
C ASN A 319 10.29 4.79 7.98
N GLU A 320 11.46 4.24 8.32
CA GLU A 320 12.50 4.94 9.07
C GLU A 320 12.98 6.20 8.33
N ARG A 321 13.36 6.06 7.05
CA ARG A 321 13.80 7.21 6.23
C ARG A 321 12.72 8.26 6.06
N LEU A 322 11.45 7.86 5.90
CA LEU A 322 10.35 8.81 5.84
C LEU A 322 10.18 9.56 7.16
N ALA A 323 10.25 8.87 8.30
CA ALA A 323 10.18 9.49 9.61
C ALA A 323 11.34 10.47 9.84
N ASP A 324 12.57 10.09 9.47
CA ASP A 324 13.74 10.95 9.53
C ASP A 324 13.55 12.23 8.72
N ARG A 325 13.03 12.14 7.48
CA ARG A 325 12.73 13.32 6.66
C ARG A 325 11.67 14.22 7.27
N TYR A 326 10.64 13.66 7.91
CA TYR A 326 9.65 14.46 8.65
C TYR A 326 10.30 15.14 9.86
N ASN A 327 11.16 14.45 10.58
CA ASN A 327 11.88 14.99 11.73
C ASN A 327 12.87 16.09 11.31
N GLU A 328 13.60 15.91 10.21
CA GLU A 328 14.47 16.93 9.60
C GLU A 328 13.67 18.16 9.20
N LEU A 329 12.52 17.97 8.54
CA LEU A 329 11.64 19.07 8.15
C LEU A 329 11.13 19.83 9.38
N ALA A 330 10.65 19.12 10.39
CA ALA A 330 10.20 19.71 11.65
C ALA A 330 11.34 20.46 12.37
N ALA A 331 12.53 19.85 12.47
CA ALA A 331 13.71 20.48 13.06
C ALA A 331 14.13 21.74 12.30
N SER A 332 14.09 21.72 10.95
CA SER A 332 14.40 22.88 10.12
C SER A 332 13.40 24.02 10.29
N THR A 333 12.12 23.72 10.49
CA THR A 333 11.10 24.74 10.78
C THR A 333 11.22 25.34 12.18
N LEU A 334 11.85 24.63 13.11
CA LEU A 334 12.12 25.12 14.47
C LEU A 334 13.52 25.74 14.61
N ALA A 335 14.39 25.59 13.60
CA ALA A 335 15.74 26.11 13.62
C ALA A 335 15.72 27.64 13.60
N GLY A 336 16.31 28.25 14.63
CA GLY A 336 16.39 29.71 14.78
C GLY A 336 15.28 30.34 15.62
N LEU A 337 14.32 29.55 16.12
CA LEU A 337 13.33 29.99 17.09
C LEU A 337 13.86 29.85 18.52
N THR A 338 13.50 30.79 19.39
CA THR A 338 13.77 30.68 20.83
C THR A 338 12.89 29.60 21.46
N PRO A 339 13.26 29.06 22.65
CA PRO A 339 12.41 28.09 23.36
C PRO A 339 10.97 28.58 23.60
N GLU A 340 10.78 29.89 23.80
CA GLU A 340 9.48 30.51 23.95
C GLU A 340 8.67 30.52 22.64
N GLU A 341 9.32 30.78 21.51
CA GLU A 341 8.69 30.76 20.18
C GLU A 341 8.34 29.34 19.72
N ILE A 342 9.23 28.38 20.00
CA ILE A 342 8.96 26.95 19.77
C ILE A 342 7.71 26.54 20.53
N LYS A 343 7.57 26.97 21.80
CA LYS A 343 6.39 26.67 22.62
C LYS A 343 5.11 27.24 22.01
N VAL A 344 5.13 28.48 21.50
CA VAL A 344 3.96 29.11 20.86
C VAL A 344 3.55 28.41 19.55
N VAL A 345 4.52 27.96 18.74
CA VAL A 345 4.25 27.28 17.46
C VAL A 345 3.84 25.82 17.64
N THR A 346 4.31 25.17 18.72
CA THR A 346 4.00 23.75 19.02
C THR A 346 2.83 23.56 19.99
N GLU A 347 2.38 24.62 20.67
CA GLU A 347 1.18 24.59 21.49
C GLU A 347 -0.05 24.33 20.61
N ARG A 348 -0.78 23.25 20.94
CA ARG A 348 -2.09 22.98 20.33
C ARG A 348 -2.96 24.23 20.55
N PRO A 349 -3.59 24.78 19.50
CA PRO A 349 -4.56 25.85 19.69
C PRO A 349 -5.59 25.34 20.68
N ALA A 350 -5.72 26.05 21.81
CA ALA A 350 -6.83 25.80 22.72
C ALA A 350 -8.10 25.98 21.88
N LEU A 351 -8.82 24.88 21.65
CA LEU A 351 -10.16 24.95 21.08
C LEU A 351 -10.95 25.87 22.01
N GLY A 352 -11.25 27.08 21.54
CA GLY A 352 -12.16 27.96 22.25
C GLY A 352 -13.48 27.23 22.47
N GLU A 353 -14.12 27.47 23.60
CA GLU A 353 -15.37 26.80 24.04
C GLU A 353 -16.53 26.93 23.03
N ASP A 354 -16.38 27.70 21.96
CA ASP A 354 -17.38 27.88 20.89
C ASP A 354 -17.32 26.82 19.77
N ALA A 355 -16.40 25.85 19.80
CA ALA A 355 -16.33 24.78 18.79
C ALA A 355 -17.39 23.66 18.97
N HIS A 356 -18.35 23.83 19.88
CA HIS A 356 -19.47 22.91 20.10
C HIS A 356 -20.69 23.16 19.21
N LEU A 357 -20.52 23.42 17.91
CA LEU A 357 -21.65 23.47 16.98
C LEU A 357 -21.26 22.94 15.59
N ILE A 358 -20.96 21.65 15.51
CA ILE A 358 -21.33 20.86 14.32
C ILE A 358 -22.07 19.62 14.83
N LYS A 359 -23.38 19.78 15.03
CA LYS A 359 -24.36 18.69 15.09
C LYS A 359 -25.00 18.59 13.70
N ASP A 360 -24.68 17.53 12.98
CA ASP A 360 -25.62 16.47 12.54
C ASP A 360 -24.91 15.50 11.59
#